data_AF-A0A524GU81-F1
#
_entry.id   AF-A0A524GU81-F1
#
_cell.length_a   1.000
_cell.length_b   1.000
_cell.length_c   1.000
_cell.angle_alpha   90.00
_cell.angle_beta   90.00
_cell.angle_gamma   90.00
#
_symmetry.space_group_name_H-M   'P 1'
#
loop_
_entity.id
_entity.type
_entity.pdbx_description
1 polymer ?
#
loop_
_entity_poly.entity_id
_entity_poly.type
_entity_poly.pdbx_seq_one_letter_code
_entity_poly.pdbx_strand_id
1 'polypeptide(L)' 'MHQGQLTTLADVLEHYNNAPDAMIGHNEAKPLGLSKRELRQLEAFLTTLDAPISELPATLQKN' A
#
# COMPACT_ATOMS: atom_id res chain seq x y z
N MET A 1 -5.64 0.85 -8.90
CA MET A 1 -4.89 1.97 -8.29
C MET A 1 -3.52 2.23 -8.93
N HIS A 2 -3.32 2.04 -10.25
CA HIS A 2 -2.00 2.26 -10.88
C HIS A 2 -1.73 3.72 -11.31
N GLN A 3 -2.66 4.64 -11.02
CA GLN A 3 -2.63 6.04 -11.47
C GLN A 3 -2.24 7.03 -10.35
N GLY A 4 -1.82 6.54 -9.16
CA GLY A 4 -1.39 7.40 -8.06
C GLY A 4 -2.46 8.35 -7.51
N GLN A 5 -3.74 7.97 -7.58
CA GLN A 5 -4.87 8.84 -7.23
C GLN A 5 -5.04 9.06 -5.71
N LEU A 6 -4.35 8.27 -4.88
CA LEU A 6 -4.43 8.33 -3.42
C LEU A 6 -3.09 8.79 -2.85
N THR A 7 -3.16 9.76 -1.94
CA THR A 7 -2.00 10.49 -1.43
C THR A 7 -1.33 9.82 -0.24
N THR A 8 -2.08 9.05 0.55
CA THR A 8 -1.57 8.42 1.76
C THR A 8 -1.83 6.92 1.76
N LEU A 9 -1.03 6.20 2.54
CA LEU A 9 -1.24 4.77 2.76
C LEU A 9 -2.60 4.51 3.43
N ALA A 10 -3.01 5.37 4.37
CA ALA A 10 -4.33 5.32 4.99
C ALA A 10 -5.48 5.40 3.96
N ASP A 11 -5.40 6.31 2.98
CA ASP A 11 -6.41 6.44 1.93
C ASP A 11 -6.52 5.14 1.10
N VAL A 12 -5.37 4.50 0.83
CA VAL A 12 -5.32 3.21 0.11
C VAL A 12 -5.98 2.11 0.92
N LEU A 13 -5.66 2.01 2.21
CA LEU A 13 -6.25 1.01 3.09
C LEU A 13 -7.77 1.20 3.22
N GLU A 14 -8.24 2.44 3.35
CA GLU A 14 -9.67 2.74 3.40
C GLU A 14 -10.39 2.41 2.09
N HIS A 15 -9.75 2.67 0.95
CA HIS A 15 -10.29 2.30 -0.36
C HIS A 15 -10.52 0.79 -0.48
N TYR A 16 -9.56 -0.04 -0.07
CA TYR A 16 -9.74 -1.49 -0.08
C TYR A 16 -10.68 -1.98 1.02
N ASN A 17 -10.72 -1.31 2.16
CA ASN A 17 -11.61 -1.69 3.25
C ASN A 17 -13.08 -1.52 2.86
N ASN A 18 -13.38 -0.44 2.14
CA ASN A 18 -14.72 -0.13 1.64
C ASN A 18 -15.02 -0.80 0.30
N ALA A 19 -13.98 -1.09 -0.49
CA ALA A 19 -14.04 -1.64 -1.84
C ALA A 19 -15.20 -1.04 -2.68
N PRO A 20 -15.20 0.29 -2.90
CA PRO A 20 -16.29 0.94 -3.62
C PRO A 20 -16.37 0.41 -5.05
N ASP A 21 -17.58 0.37 -5.61
CA ASP A 21 -17.80 -0.02 -6.99
C ASP A 21 -17.02 0.89 -7.94
N ALA A 22 -16.42 0.31 -8.97
CA ALA A 22 -15.77 1.09 -10.02
C ALA A 22 -16.84 1.78 -10.88
N MET A 23 -16.71 3.10 -11.05
CA MET A 23 -17.59 3.88 -11.94
C MET A 23 -17.51 3.38 -13.41
N ILE A 24 -16.35 2.83 -13.82
CA ILE A 24 -16.11 2.21 -15.13
C ILE A 24 -15.25 0.96 -14.92
N GLY A 25 -15.68 -0.17 -15.48
CA GLY A 25 -14.99 -1.47 -15.37
C GLY A 25 -15.51 -2.34 -14.23
N HIS A 26 -14.78 -3.42 -13.89
CA HIS A 26 -15.08 -4.27 -12.73
C HIS A 26 -14.05 -4.03 -11.63
N ASN A 27 -14.52 -3.70 -10.42
CA ASN A 27 -13.72 -3.84 -9.23
C ASN A 27 -13.89 -5.27 -8.71
N GLU A 28 -12.84 -6.09 -8.74
CA GLU A 28 -12.87 -7.45 -8.19
C GLU A 28 -12.62 -7.47 -6.67
N ALA A 29 -12.24 -6.33 -6.08
CA ALA A 29 -12.04 -6.23 -4.66
C ALA A 29 -13.37 -6.35 -3.92
N LYS A 30 -13.35 -7.09 -2.82
CA LYS A 30 -14.46 -7.19 -1.87
C LYS A 30 -14.11 -6.38 -0.62
N PRO A 31 -15.10 -5.78 0.06
CA PRO A 31 -14.86 -5.05 1.30
C PRO A 31 -14.19 -5.97 2.33
N LEU A 32 -13.13 -5.47 2.97
CA LEU A 32 -12.40 -6.23 4.00
C LEU A 32 -13.10 -6.16 5.36
N GLY A 33 -13.87 -5.09 5.61
CA GLY A 33 -14.65 -4.93 6.84
C GLY A 33 -13.81 -4.76 8.12
N LEU A 34 -12.56 -4.31 7.98
CA LEU A 34 -11.65 -4.05 9.09
C LEU A 34 -12.13 -2.86 9.91
N SER A 35 -11.99 -2.97 11.24
CA SER A 35 -12.17 -1.86 12.16
C SER A 35 -11.06 -0.82 12.01
N LYS A 36 -11.30 0.40 12.52
CA LYS A 36 -10.28 1.46 12.58
C LYS A 36 -8.99 1.03 13.29
N ARG A 37 -9.08 0.10 14.26
CA ARG A 37 -7.91 -0.42 14.97
C ARG A 37 -7.09 -1.35 14.07
N GLU A 38 -7.76 -2.25 13.36
CA GLU A 38 -7.11 -3.20 12.45
C GLU A 38 -6.46 -2.49 11.26
N LEU A 39 -7.10 -1.43 10.73
CA LEU A 39 -6.49 -0.59 9.69
C LEU A 39 -5.17 0.02 10.16
N ARG A 40 -5.13 0.58 11.38
CA ARG A 40 -3.89 1.14 11.95
C ARG A 40 -2.82 0.08 12.19
N GLN A 41 -3.21 -1.14 12.58
CA GLN A 41 -2.27 -2.25 12.76
C GLN A 41 -1.68 -2.69 11.43
N LEU A 42 -2.50 -2.77 10.38
CA LEU A 42 -2.05 -3.09 9.03
C LEU A 42 -1.13 -1.99 8.49
N GLU A 43 -1.48 -0.72 8.67
CA GLU A 43 -0.64 0.42 8.30
C GLU A 43 0.72 0.38 9.00
N ALA A 44 0.74 0.12 10.31
CA ALA A 44 1.97 -0.03 11.08
C ALA A 44 2.83 -1.20 10.58
N PHE A 45 2.21 -2.33 10.23
CA PHE A 45 2.90 -3.48 9.64
C PHE A 45 3.50 -3.13 8.27
N LEU A 46 2.72 -2.52 7.38
CA LEU A 46 3.23 -2.13 6.05
C LEU A 46 4.38 -1.13 6.15
N THR A 47 4.37 -0.25 7.16
CA THR A 47 5.47 0.68 7.45
C THR A 47 6.76 -0.05 7.84
N THR A 48 6.70 -1.28 8.38
CA THR A 48 7.92 -2.05 8.66
C THR A 48 8.58 -2.62 7.40
N LEU A 49 7.91 -2.53 6.25
CA LEU A 49 8.48 -2.93 4.96
C LEU A 49 9.29 -1.79 4.32
N ASP A 50 9.21 -0.58 4.87
CA ASP A 50 10.08 0.51 4.49
C ASP A 50 11.50 0.20 4.97
N ALA A 51 12.45 0.21 4.04
CA ALA A 51 13.83 -0.13 4.29
C ALA A 51 14.73 0.96 3.69
N PRO A 52 15.85 1.30 4.34
CA PRO A 52 16.83 2.17 3.73
C PRO A 52 17.26 1.58 2.38
N ILE A 53 17.46 2.45 1.39
CA ILE A 53 18.01 2.04 0.10
C ILE A 53 19.35 1.35 0.40
N SER A 54 19.40 0.05 0.18
CA SER A 54 20.63 -0.71 0.31
C SER A 54 21.57 -0.24 -0.79
N GLU A 55 22.52 0.63 -0.46
CA GLU A 55 23.64 0.92 -1.35
C GLU A 55 24.38 -0.39 -1.57
N LEU A 56 24.33 -0.93 -2.79
CA LEU A 56 25.30 -1.93 -3.23
C LEU A 56 26.69 -1.32 -2.96
N PRO A 57 27.57 -1.97 -2.19
CA PRO A 57 28.87 -1.40 -1.89
C PRO A 57 29.60 -1.11 -3.20
N ALA A 58 30.17 0.09 -3.31
CA ALA A 58 30.95 0.56 -4.46
C ALA A 58 32.19 -0.32 -4.81
N THR A 59 32.40 -1.41 -4.08
CA THR A 59 33.49 -2.37 -4.27
C THR A 59 33.31 -3.31 -5.46
N LEU A 60 32.16 -3.30 -6.13
CA LEU A 60 31.91 -4.11 -7.35
C LEU A 60 32.24 -3.38 -8.67
N GLN A 61 32.80 -2.17 -8.64
CA GLN A 61 33.15 -1.37 -9.83
C GLN A 61 34.63 -1.43 -10.25
N LYS A 62 35.36 -2.46 -9.84
CA LYS A 62 36.68 -2.75 -10.39
C LYS A 62 36.69 -4.14 -10.99
N ASN A 63 36.50 -4.19 -12.31
CA ASN A 63 37.14 -5.10 -13.26
C ASN A 63 36.96 -4.54 -14.67
#